data_AF-A0A8B6DE61-F1
#
_entry.id   AF-A0A8B6DE61-F1
#
_cell.length_a   1.000
_cell.length_b   1.000
_cell.length_c   1.000
_cell.angle_alpha   90.00
_cell.angle_beta   90.00
_cell.angle_gamma   90.00
#
_symmetry.space_group_name_H-M   'P 1'
#
loop_
_entity.id
_entity.type
_entity.pdbx_description
1 polymer ?
#
loop_
_entity_poly.entity_id
_entity_poly.type
_entity_poly.pdbx_seq_one_letter_code
_entity_poly.pdbx_strand_id
1 'polypeptide(L)'
;MAYHWMNYLITSGQASIHHKFNHGSEKRKYLVDGCNWDSSTNTTYQLHRCYCHGHQCDVTTNIRDQRWIEEREHKLKKTFDTTSYLKSQGYNVDEMWEFDFQKLHTNPLVHDVITKERLPVYRKHPGRVNETQILNAVRRGDLF
;
A
#
# COMPACT_ATOMS: atom_id res chain seq x y z
N MET A 1 -2.83 1.88 1.78
CA MET A 1 -1.35 1.95 1.88
C MET A 1 -0.67 1.46 0.61
N ALA A 2 -0.79 0.19 0.21
CA ALA A 2 -0.23 -0.30 -1.06
C ALA A 2 -0.66 0.54 -2.28
N TYR A 3 -1.96 0.81 -2.42
CA TYR A 3 -2.47 1.66 -3.50
C TYR A 3 -2.03 3.13 -3.42
N HIS A 4 -1.79 3.68 -2.23
CA HIS A 4 -1.28 5.05 -2.09
C HIS A 4 0.15 5.17 -2.61
N TRP A 5 0.99 4.18 -2.31
CA TRP A 5 2.34 4.14 -2.85
C TRP A 5 2.32 3.97 -4.38
N MET A 6 1.48 3.08 -4.91
CA MET A 6 1.33 2.91 -6.37
C MET A 6 0.81 4.18 -7.05
N ASN A 7 -0.22 4.83 -6.50
CA ASN A 7 -0.74 6.09 -7.02
C ASN A 7 0.30 7.20 -6.92
N TYR A 8 1.15 7.20 -5.88
CA TYR A 8 2.31 8.08 -5.82
C TYR A 8 3.29 7.81 -6.98
N LEU A 9 3.67 6.55 -7.24
CA LEU A 9 4.54 6.19 -8.37
C LEU A 9 3.94 6.58 -9.73
N ILE A 10 2.63 6.43 -9.91
CA ILE A 10 1.93 6.85 -11.14
C ILE A 10 1.97 8.38 -11.26
N THR A 11 1.60 9.09 -10.18
CA THR A 11 1.49 10.56 -10.18
C THR A 11 2.87 11.23 -10.31
N SER A 12 3.93 10.60 -9.79
CA SER A 12 5.31 11.06 -9.94
C SER A 12 5.91 10.73 -11.32
N GLY A 13 5.19 9.98 -12.17
CA GLY A 13 5.66 9.54 -13.49
C GLY A 13 6.70 8.42 -13.43
N GLN A 14 6.85 7.74 -12.28
CA GLN A 14 7.83 6.68 -12.08
C GLN A 14 7.35 5.30 -12.57
N ALA A 15 6.05 5.10 -12.74
CA ALA A 15 5.50 3.81 -13.13
C ALA A 15 4.15 3.92 -13.85
N SER A 16 3.83 2.95 -14.72
CA SER A 16 2.51 2.80 -15.34
C SER A 16 1.78 1.58 -14.76
N ILE A 17 1.19 1.74 -13.57
CA ILE A 17 0.64 0.64 -12.77
C ILE A 17 -0.89 0.55 -12.93
N HIS A 18 -1.39 -0.65 -13.26
CA HIS A 18 -2.83 -0.92 -13.33
C HIS A 18 -3.32 -1.63 -12.07
N HIS A 19 -4.26 -1.02 -11.34
CA HIS A 19 -4.83 -1.62 -10.13
C HIS A 19 -6.33 -1.35 -9.96
N LYS A 20 -6.97 -2.06 -9.02
CA LYS A 20 -8.43 -2.01 -8.84
C LYS A 20 -9.01 -0.59 -8.73
N PHE A 21 -8.32 0.31 -8.01
CA PHE A 21 -8.81 1.67 -7.75
C PHE A 21 -8.63 2.68 -8.90
N ASN A 22 -7.83 2.39 -9.93
CA ASN A 22 -7.66 3.29 -11.08
C ASN A 22 -8.29 2.74 -12.38
N HIS A 23 -8.44 1.40 -12.50
CA HIS A 23 -8.98 0.76 -13.71
C HIS A 23 -10.13 -0.23 -13.44
N GLY A 24 -10.66 -0.29 -12.21
CA GLY A 24 -11.78 -1.18 -11.83
C GLY A 24 -11.43 -2.67 -11.78
N SER A 25 -10.26 -3.06 -12.28
CA SER A 25 -9.71 -4.41 -12.25
C SER A 25 -8.22 -4.38 -11.90
N GLU A 26 -7.70 -5.53 -11.49
CA GLU A 26 -6.30 -5.67 -11.13
C GLU A 26 -5.64 -6.70 -12.03
N LYS A 27 -4.52 -6.35 -12.67
CA LYS A 27 -3.73 -7.30 -13.44
C LYS A 27 -2.69 -7.91 -12.52
N ARG A 28 -3.00 -9.08 -11.97
CA ARG A 28 -2.06 -9.89 -11.19
C ARG A 28 -1.55 -11.04 -12.02
N LYS A 29 -0.23 -11.20 -12.10
CA LYS A 29 0.40 -12.40 -12.64
C LYS A 29 0.66 -13.46 -11.56
N TYR A 30 0.76 -13.04 -10.29
CA TYR A 30 0.91 -13.89 -9.11
C TYR A 30 0.10 -13.36 -7.92
N LEU A 31 -0.34 -14.25 -7.03
CA LEU A 31 -0.99 -13.92 -5.76
C LEU A 31 0.08 -13.51 -4.73
N VAL A 32 0.69 -12.34 -4.92
CA VAL A 32 1.57 -11.72 -3.93
C VAL A 32 0.91 -10.48 -3.36
N ASP A 33 1.14 -10.20 -2.07
CA ASP A 33 0.50 -9.09 -1.37
C ASP A 33 0.87 -7.75 -2.02
N GLY A 34 -0.14 -7.01 -2.49
CA GLY A 34 0.05 -5.69 -3.09
C GLY A 34 0.84 -5.70 -4.41
N CYS A 35 0.79 -6.79 -5.16
CA CYS A 35 1.58 -6.99 -6.37
C CYS A 35 0.85 -6.47 -7.62
N ASN A 36 1.28 -5.34 -8.17
CA ASN A 36 0.79 -4.87 -9.47
C ASN A 36 1.93 -4.81 -10.49
N TRP A 37 1.60 -5.09 -11.75
CA TRP A 37 2.57 -5.30 -12.83
C TRP A 37 2.47 -4.22 -13.90
N ASP A 38 3.61 -3.61 -14.24
CA ASP A 38 3.78 -2.78 -15.42
C ASP A 38 4.35 -3.65 -16.55
N SER A 39 3.53 -3.89 -17.56
CA SER A 39 3.90 -4.75 -18.70
C SER A 39 4.96 -4.13 -19.60
N SER A 40 5.09 -2.80 -19.61
CA SER A 40 6.04 -2.10 -20.49
C SER A 40 7.48 -2.28 -20.01
N THR A 41 7.69 -2.34 -18.70
CA THR A 41 9.00 -2.48 -18.07
C THR A 41 9.24 -3.88 -17.49
N ASN A 42 8.24 -4.76 -17.60
CA ASN A 42 8.19 -6.06 -16.92
C ASN A 42 8.46 -5.95 -15.41
N THR A 43 7.99 -4.86 -14.79
CA THR A 43 8.24 -4.53 -13.39
C THR A 43 7.06 -4.88 -12.52
N THR A 44 7.35 -5.49 -11.38
CA THR A 44 6.41 -5.82 -10.34
C THR A 44 6.66 -4.93 -9.14
N TYR A 45 5.62 -4.26 -8.65
CA TYR A 45 5.69 -3.37 -7.50
C TYR A 45 5.10 -4.06 -6.27
N GLN A 46 5.82 -4.08 -5.15
CA GLN A 46 5.40 -4.71 -3.90
C GLN A 46 5.54 -3.75 -2.72
N LEU A 47 4.45 -3.54 -1.97
CA LEU A 47 4.51 -2.84 -0.69
C LEU A 47 4.39 -3.84 0.46
N HIS A 48 5.47 -3.97 1.23
CA HIS A 48 5.56 -4.91 2.34
C HIS A 48 5.14 -4.25 3.64
N ARG A 49 4.00 -4.67 4.20
CA ARG A 49 3.59 -4.26 5.56
C ARG A 49 4.52 -4.86 6.59
N CYS A 50 5.11 -4.04 7.45
CA CYS A 50 6.22 -4.48 8.31
C CYS A 50 5.79 -5.61 9.26
N TYR A 51 4.57 -5.53 9.81
CA TYR A 51 3.99 -6.58 10.64
C TYR A 51 3.82 -7.91 9.89
N CYS A 52 3.25 -7.89 8.68
CA CYS A 52 2.93 -9.12 7.94
C CYS A 52 4.18 -9.84 7.42
N HIS A 53 5.23 -9.08 7.16
CA HIS A 53 6.46 -9.57 6.51
C HIS A 53 7.65 -9.69 7.47
N GLY A 54 7.42 -9.53 8.79
CA GLY A 54 8.45 -9.75 9.80
C GLY A 54 9.60 -8.72 9.79
N HIS A 55 9.39 -7.55 9.18
CA HIS A 55 10.39 -6.49 9.15
C HIS A 55 10.55 -5.87 10.53
N GLN A 56 11.79 -5.82 11.02
CA GLN A 56 12.09 -5.23 12.31
C GLN A 56 12.39 -3.73 12.16
N CYS A 57 11.42 -2.90 12.54
CA CYS A 57 11.51 -1.44 12.51
C CYS A 57 10.61 -0.84 13.60
N ASP A 58 10.55 0.49 13.71
CA ASP A 58 9.77 1.19 14.75
C ASP A 58 8.28 0.79 14.78
N VAL A 59 7.71 0.41 13.62
CA VAL A 59 6.32 -0.09 13.52
C VAL A 59 6.12 -1.40 14.29
N THR A 60 7.17 -2.22 14.41
CA THR A 60 7.12 -3.57 14.98
C THR A 60 7.91 -3.72 16.27
N THR A 61 8.76 -2.76 16.63
CA THR A 61 9.69 -2.84 17.79
C THR A 61 8.99 -3.13 19.11
N ASN A 62 7.74 -2.68 19.28
CA ASN A 62 6.98 -2.83 20.52
C ASN A 62 5.98 -4.02 20.51
N ILE A 63 6.06 -4.91 19.52
CA ILE A 63 5.19 -6.09 19.46
C ILE A 63 5.57 -7.06 20.59
N ARG A 64 4.56 -7.42 21.40
CA ARG A 64 4.70 -8.39 22.51
C ARG A 64 4.00 -9.72 22.22
N ASP A 65 3.40 -9.85 21.04
CA ASP A 65 2.76 -11.08 20.61
C ASP A 65 3.83 -12.15 20.38
N GLN A 66 3.85 -13.16 21.26
CA GLN A 66 4.85 -14.22 21.25
C GLN A 66 4.85 -15.03 19.95
N ARG A 67 3.66 -15.30 19.40
CA ARG A 67 3.51 -16.01 18.13
C ARG A 67 4.10 -15.19 16.99
N TRP A 68 3.88 -13.87 16.99
CA TRP A 68 4.49 -13.01 15.99
C TRP A 68 6.02 -13.04 16.07
N ILE A 69 6.57 -12.95 17.28
CA ILE A 69 8.02 -12.96 17.53
C ILE A 69 8.65 -14.26 17.01
N GLU A 70 8.04 -15.41 17.31
CA GLU A 70 8.50 -16.74 16.87
C GLU A 70 8.40 -16.92 15.34
N GLU A 71 7.33 -16.43 14.72
CA GLU A 71 7.10 -16.54 13.27
C GLU A 71 7.84 -15.46 12.44
N ARG A 72 8.41 -14.44 13.08
CA ARG A 72 8.94 -13.23 12.40
C ARG A 72 9.96 -13.57 11.33
N GLU A 73 11.00 -14.34 11.68
CA GLU A 73 12.07 -14.70 10.76
C GLU A 73 11.55 -15.54 9.59
N HIS A 74 10.57 -16.40 9.83
CA HIS A 74 9.94 -17.17 8.77
C HIS A 74 9.18 -16.27 7.78
N LYS A 75 8.43 -15.27 8.27
CA LYS A 75 7.72 -14.28 7.42
C LYS A 75 8.71 -13.46 6.59
N LEU A 76 9.80 -13.04 7.21
CA LEU A 76 10.86 -12.28 6.54
C LEU A 76 11.54 -13.11 5.45
N LYS A 77 11.91 -14.36 5.76
CA LYS A 77 12.47 -15.29 4.80
C LYS A 77 11.53 -15.53 3.62
N LYS A 78 10.25 -15.78 3.87
CA LYS A 78 9.24 -15.99 2.82
C LYS A 78 9.14 -14.78 1.88
N THR A 79 9.27 -13.56 2.42
CA THR A 79 9.29 -12.33 1.62
C THR A 79 10.48 -12.33 0.68
N PHE A 80 11.70 -12.54 1.18
CA PHE A 80 12.91 -12.61 0.35
C PHE A 80 12.90 -13.76 -0.67
N ASP A 81 12.41 -14.94 -0.27
CA ASP A 81 12.25 -16.08 -1.18
C ASP A 81 11.31 -15.73 -2.34
N THR A 82 10.21 -15.00 -2.04
CA THR A 82 9.24 -14.56 -3.05
C THR A 82 9.86 -13.56 -4.02
N THR A 83 10.58 -12.56 -3.53
CA THR A 83 11.32 -11.59 -4.35
C THR A 83 12.36 -12.29 -5.23
N SER A 84 13.10 -13.24 -4.67
CA SER A 84 14.12 -14.00 -5.39
C SER A 84 13.49 -14.88 -6.48
N TYR A 85 12.35 -15.51 -6.19
CA TYR A 85 11.58 -16.25 -7.17
C TYR A 85 11.12 -15.36 -8.32
N LEU A 86 10.53 -14.20 -8.05
CA LEU A 86 10.10 -13.28 -9.11
C LEU A 86 11.28 -12.81 -9.98
N LYS A 87 12.41 -12.46 -9.37
CA LYS A 87 13.62 -12.11 -10.12
C LYS A 87 14.12 -13.27 -10.99
N SER A 88 14.08 -14.51 -10.49
CA SER A 88 14.47 -15.70 -11.26
C SER A 88 13.52 -16.01 -12.43
N GLN A 89 12.26 -15.59 -12.34
CA GLN A 89 11.30 -15.64 -13.45
C GLN A 89 11.50 -14.50 -14.47
N GLY A 90 12.49 -13.63 -14.29
CA GLY A 90 12.85 -12.55 -15.22
C GLY A 90 12.09 -11.24 -15.00
N TYR A 91 11.40 -11.06 -13.87
CA TYR A 91 10.76 -9.78 -13.54
C TYR A 91 11.76 -8.80 -12.92
N ASN A 92 11.57 -7.53 -13.25
CA ASN A 92 12.06 -6.45 -12.40
C ASN A 92 11.16 -6.40 -11.16
N VAL A 93 11.72 -6.22 -9.98
CA VAL A 93 10.95 -6.13 -8.73
C VAL A 93 11.35 -4.86 -8.00
N ASP A 94 10.38 -3.96 -7.83
CA ASP A 94 10.49 -2.73 -7.06
C ASP A 94 9.69 -2.88 -5.77
N GLU A 95 10.35 -2.63 -4.64
CA GLU A 95 9.83 -2.98 -3.32
C GLU A 95 9.89 -1.77 -2.40
N MET A 96 8.82 -1.60 -1.62
CA MET A 96 8.72 -0.54 -0.61
C MET A 96 8.27 -1.14 0.71
N TRP A 97 9.01 -0.87 1.78
CA TRP A 97 8.57 -1.22 3.12
C TRP A 97 7.62 -0.16 3.66
N GLU A 98 6.60 -0.59 4.41
CA GLU A 98 5.63 0.30 5.07
C GLU A 98 6.33 1.39 5.89
N PHE A 99 7.36 1.03 6.65
CA PHE A 99 8.12 1.99 7.45
C PHE A 99 8.77 3.10 6.60
N ASP A 100 9.35 2.74 5.46
CA ASP A 100 9.95 3.74 4.57
C ASP A 100 8.89 4.57 3.84
N PHE A 101 7.78 3.95 3.46
CA PHE A 101 6.65 4.69 2.90
C PHE A 101 6.07 5.71 3.87
N GLN A 102 5.99 5.37 5.17
CA GLN A 102 5.53 6.31 6.21
C GLN A 102 6.41 7.55 6.31
N LYS A 103 7.74 7.42 6.11
CA LYS A 103 8.65 8.57 6.08
C LYS A 103 8.36 9.53 4.93
N LEU A 104 7.77 9.03 3.84
CA LEU A 104 7.38 9.84 2.69
C LEU A 104 6.05 10.59 2.92
N HIS A 105 5.34 10.39 4.03
CA HIS A 105 4.08 11.11 4.28
C HIS A 105 4.26 12.64 4.42
N THR A 106 5.48 13.12 4.65
CA THR A 106 5.82 14.56 4.61
C THR A 106 5.95 15.10 3.18
N ASN A 107 6.07 14.23 2.17
CA ASN A 107 6.12 14.62 0.77
C ASN A 107 4.74 15.16 0.33
N PRO A 108 4.65 16.39 -0.21
CA PRO A 108 3.39 16.97 -0.65
C PRO A 108 2.63 16.11 -1.67
N LEU A 109 3.32 15.42 -2.58
CA LEU A 109 2.70 14.54 -3.57
C LEU A 109 2.08 13.31 -2.92
N VAL A 110 2.78 12.70 -1.96
CA VAL A 110 2.25 11.55 -1.20
C VAL A 110 1.04 11.98 -0.37
N HIS A 111 1.12 13.14 0.29
CA HIS A 111 0.02 13.69 1.05
C HIS A 111 -1.20 13.97 0.14
N ASP A 112 -1.00 14.55 -1.04
CA ASP A 112 -2.05 14.82 -2.01
C ASP A 112 -2.71 13.53 -2.51
N VAL A 113 -1.94 12.50 -2.85
CA VAL A 113 -2.46 11.18 -3.24
C VAL A 113 -3.32 10.58 -2.12
N ILE A 114 -2.82 10.54 -0.89
CA ILE A 114 -3.54 9.98 0.27
C ILE A 114 -4.83 10.76 0.55
N THR A 115 -4.81 12.08 0.43
CA THR A 115 -5.98 12.93 0.71
C THR A 115 -7.03 12.87 -0.39
N LYS A 116 -6.62 12.86 -1.67
CA LYS A 116 -7.52 12.77 -2.83
C LYS A 116 -8.31 11.46 -2.85
N GLU A 117 -7.76 10.36 -2.36
CA GLU A 117 -8.47 9.09 -2.25
C GLU A 117 -9.54 9.05 -1.13
N ARG A 118 -9.46 9.95 -0.14
CA ARG A 118 -10.49 10.03 0.91
C ARG A 118 -11.74 10.73 0.37
N LEU A 119 -12.93 10.20 0.68
CA LEU A 119 -14.18 10.92 0.39
C LEU A 119 -14.21 12.26 1.15
N PRO A 120 -14.85 13.31 0.60
CA PRO A 120 -14.91 14.63 1.21
C PRO A 120 -15.33 14.62 2.69
N VAL A 121 -16.30 13.77 3.07
CA VAL A 121 -16.73 13.63 4.47
C VAL A 121 -15.62 13.16 5.41
N TYR A 122 -14.77 12.24 4.95
CA TYR A 122 -13.65 11.70 5.72
C TYR A 122 -12.41 12.60 5.68
N ARG A 123 -12.36 13.59 4.76
CA ARG A 123 -11.37 14.67 4.79
C ARG A 123 -11.73 15.71 5.87
N LYS A 124 -13.01 16.08 5.95
CA LYS A 124 -13.52 17.08 6.92
C LYS A 124 -13.56 16.56 8.36
N HIS A 125 -13.64 15.23 8.54
CA HIS A 125 -13.73 14.59 9.85
C HIS A 125 -12.69 13.48 9.99
N PRO A 126 -11.46 13.78 10.45
CA PRO A 126 -10.45 12.76 10.72
C PRO A 126 -10.87 11.93 11.94
N GLY A 127 -11.44 10.75 11.73
CA GLY A 127 -11.85 9.83 12.79
C GLY A 127 -13.16 9.11 12.50
N ARG A 128 -13.81 8.59 13.55
CA ARG A 128 -15.11 7.94 13.43
C ARG A 128 -16.18 8.99 13.11
N VAL A 129 -16.71 8.93 11.89
CA VAL A 129 -17.83 9.78 11.46
C VAL A 129 -19.11 9.24 12.08
N ASN A 130 -19.87 10.10 12.75
CA ASN A 130 -21.16 9.73 13.34
C ASN A 130 -22.31 9.80 12.32
N GLU A 131 -23.45 9.21 12.67
CA GLU A 131 -24.62 9.13 11.79
C GLU A 131 -25.07 10.50 11.26
N THR A 132 -25.15 11.50 12.14
CA THR A 132 -25.54 12.87 11.77
C THR A 132 -24.60 13.48 10.72
N GLN A 133 -23.29 13.25 10.87
CA GLN A 133 -22.29 13.71 9.91
C GLN A 133 -22.40 12.99 8.56
N ILE A 134 -22.71 11.69 8.56
CA ILE A 134 -22.98 10.92 7.33
C ILE A 134 -24.21 11.45 6.62
N LEU A 135 -25.35 11.57 7.32
CA LEU A 135 -26.61 12.04 6.75
C LEU A 135 -26.47 13.45 6.17
N ASN A 136 -25.74 14.34 6.84
CA ASN A 136 -25.46 15.67 6.33
C ASN A 136 -24.52 15.66 5.13
N ALA A 137 -23.56 14.74 5.05
CA ALA A 137 -22.71 14.60 3.88
C ALA A 137 -23.50 14.13 2.65
N VAL A 138 -24.42 13.18 2.81
CA VAL A 138 -25.32 12.73 1.73
C VAL A 138 -26.19 13.88 1.23
N ARG A 139 -26.82 14.63 2.15
CA ARG A 139 -27.64 15.79 1.78
C ARG A 139 -26.89 16.87 1.01
N ARG A 140 -25.57 17.01 1.24
CA ARG A 140 -24.71 17.97 0.55
C ARG A 140 -24.11 17.43 -0.76
N GLY A 141 -24.31 16.16 -1.11
CA GLY A 141 -23.61 15.50 -2.20
C GLY A 141 -22.11 15.28 -1.95
N ASP A 142 -21.67 15.38 -0.68
CA ASP A 142 -20.30 15.05 -0.26
C ASP A 142 -20.09 13.52 -0.16
N LEU A 143 -21.19 12.74 -0.20
CA LEU A 143 -21.23 11.29 -0.07
C LEU A 143 -22.40 10.75 -0.93
N PHE A 144 -22.06 9.99 -1.97
CA PHE A 144 -22.90 9.60 -3.13
C PHE A 144 -23.19 10.73 -4.11
#